data_AF-A0A3D3BEA3-F1
#
_entry.id   AF-A0A3D3BEA3-F1
#
_cell.length_a   1.000
_cell.length_b   1.000
_cell.length_c   1.000
_cell.angle_alpha   90.00
_cell.angle_beta   90.00
_cell.angle_gamma   90.00
#
_symmetry.space_group_name_H-M   'P 1'
#
loop_
_entity.id
_entity.type
_entity.pdbx_description
1 polymer ?
#
loop_
_entity_poly.entity_id
_entity_poly.type
_entity_poly.pdbx_seq_one_letter_code
_entity_poly.pdbx_strand_id
1 'polypeptide(L)'
;MPSKQKRTRLEKLQNSWTKATVEERCQFLAWLRSAGMSGDDSDLSINVPPIASGRYLLPSAVVRIRSIMAERGLTTADVMTEIGFEPDDPSLSRALDENASLRLSIVAALELWLVAQPAP
;
A
#
# COMPACT_ATOMS: atom_id res chain seq x y z
N MET A 1 44.65 -13.43 24.90
CA MET A 1 43.67 -12.32 24.94
C MET A 1 42.83 -12.40 23.69
N PRO A 2 41.49 -12.54 23.77
CA PRO A 2 40.67 -12.65 22.57
C PRO A 2 40.60 -11.28 21.88
N SER A 3 40.93 -11.24 20.59
CA SER A 3 40.89 -10.02 19.78
C SER A 3 39.44 -9.62 19.54
N LYS A 4 39.07 -8.37 19.87
CA LYS A 4 37.73 -7.84 19.59
C LYS A 4 37.43 -7.97 18.09
N GLN A 5 36.38 -8.71 17.77
CA GLN A 5 35.93 -8.93 16.39
C GLN A 5 35.65 -7.58 15.73
N LYS A 6 36.31 -7.29 14.60
CA LYS A 6 36.18 -6.00 13.93
C LYS A 6 34.76 -5.89 13.37
N ARG A 7 34.03 -4.85 13.78
CA ARG A 7 32.68 -4.56 13.28
C ARG A 7 32.66 -4.56 11.76
N THR A 8 31.69 -5.26 11.19
CA THR A 8 31.39 -5.31 9.76
C THR A 8 31.02 -3.93 9.23
N ARG A 9 31.06 -3.75 7.90
CA ARG A 9 30.63 -2.51 7.25
C ARG A 9 29.16 -2.20 7.54
N LEU A 10 28.31 -3.22 7.60
CA LEU A 10 26.90 -3.10 7.92
C LEU A 10 26.68 -2.58 9.35
N GLU A 11 27.37 -3.15 10.34
CA GLU A 11 27.28 -2.70 11.73
C GLU A 11 27.76 -1.25 11.90
N LYS A 12 28.76 -0.83 11.12
CA LYS A 12 29.22 0.57 11.11
C LYS A 12 28.17 1.50 10.52
N LEU A 13 27.49 1.09 9.44
CA LEU A 13 26.40 1.86 8.85
C LEU A 13 25.22 1.99 9.83
N GLN A 14 24.79 0.90 10.45
CA GLN A 14 23.73 0.90 11.45
C GLN A 14 24.07 1.79 12.65
N ASN A 15 25.28 1.69 13.19
CA ASN A 15 25.71 2.55 14.30
C ASN A 15 25.78 4.03 13.89
N SER A 16 26.21 4.33 12.66
CA SER A 16 26.26 5.71 12.16
C SER A 16 24.84 6.26 11.95
N TRP A 17 23.93 5.42 11.44
CA TRP A 17 22.51 5.75 11.30
C TRP A 17 21.85 6.09 12.63
N THR A 18 22.07 5.27 13.67
CA THR A 18 21.52 5.53 15.01
C THR A 18 22.05 6.83 15.61
N LYS A 19 23.29 7.22 15.28
CA LYS A 19 23.92 8.45 15.78
C LYS A 19 23.59 9.70 14.95
N ALA A 20 23.17 9.53 13.70
CA ALA A 20 22.79 10.62 12.83
C ALA A 20 21.56 11.37 13.36
N THR A 21 21.55 12.68 13.19
CA THR A 21 20.42 13.56 13.44
C THR A 21 19.27 13.29 12.46
N VAL A 22 18.08 13.82 12.77
CA VAL A 22 16.92 13.72 11.88
C VAL A 22 17.23 14.32 10.50
N GLU A 23 17.93 15.45 10.45
CA GLU A 23 18.28 16.13 9.20
C GLU A 23 19.25 15.29 8.34
N GLU A 24 20.30 14.73 8.96
CA GLU A 24 21.26 13.87 8.26
C GLU A 24 20.61 12.58 7.72
N ARG A 25 19.67 11.99 8.48
CA ARG A 25 18.89 10.85 8.01
C ARG A 25 18.01 11.23 6.82
N CYS A 26 17.33 12.37 6.87
CA CYS A 26 16.52 12.87 5.77
C CYS A 26 17.35 13.09 4.50
N GLN A 27 18.52 13.72 4.62
CA GLN A 27 19.44 13.92 3.50
C GLN A 27 19.91 12.58 2.90
N PHE A 28 20.25 11.60 3.75
CA PHE A 28 20.66 10.27 3.27
C PHE A 28 19.53 9.53 2.54
N LEU A 29 18.29 9.62 3.01
CA LEU A 29 17.13 9.03 2.33
C LEU A 29 16.80 9.73 1.02
N ALA A 30 16.96 11.05 0.94
CA ALA A 30 16.81 11.81 -0.30
C ALA A 30 17.87 11.40 -1.33
N TRP A 31 19.11 11.21 -0.88
CA TRP A 31 20.19 10.69 -1.72
C TRP A 31 19.88 9.27 -2.24
N LEU A 32 19.40 8.34 -1.40
CA LEU A 32 19.00 7.00 -1.83
C LEU A 32 17.89 7.00 -2.89
N ARG A 33 16.91 7.89 -2.74
CA ARG A 33 15.86 8.13 -3.74
C ARG A 33 16.44 8.63 -5.06
N SER A 34 17.33 9.63 -5.00
CA SER A 34 18.00 10.15 -6.20
C SER A 34 18.91 9.13 -6.89
N ALA A 35 19.42 8.15 -6.14
CA ALA A 35 20.28 7.08 -6.65
C ALA A 35 19.48 5.92 -7.29
N GLY A 36 18.14 5.98 -7.29
CA GLY A 36 17.28 4.87 -7.75
C GLY A 36 17.44 3.59 -6.91
N MET A 37 17.96 3.72 -5.69
CA MET A 37 18.22 2.60 -4.76
C MET A 37 17.16 2.50 -3.66
N SER A 38 16.21 3.43 -3.62
CA SER A 38 14.89 3.12 -3.08
C SER A 38 14.30 2.06 -3.99
N GLY A 39 13.96 0.88 -3.45
CA GLY A 39 13.18 -0.12 -4.19
C GLY A 39 11.89 0.55 -4.66
N ASP A 40 11.89 1.00 -5.91
CA ASP A 40 10.84 1.80 -6.47
C ASP A 40 9.80 0.87 -7.08
N ASP A 41 8.69 0.72 -6.35
CA ASP A 41 7.34 0.61 -6.94
C ASP A 41 6.30 1.04 -5.89
N SER A 42 6.55 2.14 -5.16
CA SER A 42 5.68 2.59 -4.06
C SER A 42 5.73 4.09 -3.81
N ASP A 43 5.87 4.92 -4.85
CA ASP A 43 5.74 6.38 -4.74
C ASP A 43 4.27 6.86 -4.63
N LEU A 44 3.36 6.00 -4.12
CA LEU A 44 2.00 6.36 -3.69
C LEU A 44 1.59 5.76 -2.33
N SER A 45 2.49 5.04 -1.63
CA SER A 45 2.12 4.22 -0.47
C SER A 45 2.51 4.83 0.90
N ILE A 46 2.52 6.16 1.03
CA ILE A 46 2.66 6.81 2.33
C ILE A 46 1.25 7.18 2.84
N ASN A 47 0.71 6.32 3.71
CA ASN A 47 -0.54 6.45 4.51
C ASN A 47 -1.81 5.75 4.03
N VAL A 48 -1.84 5.00 2.93
CA VAL A 48 -3.04 4.19 2.64
C VAL A 48 -2.98 2.89 3.45
N PRO A 49 -3.87 2.68 4.43
CA PRO A 49 -3.91 1.41 5.15
C PRO A 49 -4.17 0.28 4.16
N PRO A 50 -3.54 -0.89 4.34
CA PRO A 50 -3.74 -2.03 3.45
C PRO A 50 -5.23 -2.34 3.36
N ILE A 51 -5.75 -2.60 2.16
CA ILE A 51 -7.19 -2.81 1.97
C ILE A 51 -7.60 -4.27 2.14
N ALA A 52 -6.65 -5.19 2.10
CA ALA A 52 -6.89 -6.63 2.12
C ALA A 52 -5.87 -7.37 3.00
N SER A 53 -6.32 -8.46 3.62
CA SER A 53 -5.46 -9.49 4.20
C SER A 53 -5.41 -10.67 3.23
N GLY A 54 -4.35 -10.72 2.42
CA GLY A 54 -4.23 -11.67 1.32
C GLY A 54 -5.27 -11.42 0.23
N ARG A 55 -6.29 -12.28 0.13
CA ARG A 55 -7.36 -12.18 -0.88
C ARG A 55 -8.67 -11.62 -0.34
N TYR A 56 -8.75 -11.30 0.94
CA TYR A 56 -9.99 -10.87 1.59
C TYR A 56 -9.90 -9.41 1.94
N LEU A 57 -10.94 -8.64 1.61
CA LEU A 57 -11.02 -7.23 1.99
C LEU A 57 -11.06 -7.11 3.51
N LEU A 58 -10.34 -6.12 4.04
CA LEU A 58 -10.46 -5.75 5.44
C LEU A 58 -11.81 -5.07 5.69
N PRO A 59 -12.39 -5.20 6.90
CA PRO A 59 -13.64 -4.52 7.25
C PRO A 59 -13.58 -3.00 7.04
N SER A 60 -12.43 -2.38 7.33
CA SER A 60 -12.18 -0.95 7.10
C SER A 60 -12.25 -0.57 5.62
N ALA A 61 -11.72 -1.42 4.73
CA ALA A 61 -11.78 -1.20 3.30
C ALA A 61 -13.20 -1.33 2.76
N VAL A 62 -13.96 -2.33 3.23
CA VAL A 62 -15.38 -2.51 2.85
C VAL A 62 -16.20 -1.27 3.21
N VAL A 63 -16.04 -0.74 4.42
CA VAL A 63 -16.72 0.50 4.85
C VAL A 63 -16.36 1.66 3.93
N ARG A 64 -15.06 1.85 3.67
CA ARG A 64 -14.57 2.95 2.82
C ARG A 64 -15.09 2.86 1.38
N ILE A 65 -15.05 1.66 0.78
CA ILE A 65 -15.58 1.41 -0.56
C ILE A 65 -17.08 1.73 -0.61
N ARG A 66 -17.85 1.25 0.38
CA ARG A 66 -19.29 1.53 0.46
C ARG A 66 -19.61 3.02 0.64
N SER A 67 -18.82 3.76 1.43
CA SER A 67 -18.98 5.21 1.58
C SER A 67 -18.82 5.92 0.24
N ILE A 68 -17.72 5.64 -0.48
CA ILE A 68 -17.45 6.25 -1.78
C ILE A 68 -18.54 5.89 -2.79
N MET A 69 -18.98 4.63 -2.81
CA MET A 69 -20.10 4.19 -3.65
C MET A 69 -21.38 4.96 -3.33
N ALA A 70 -21.71 5.17 -2.06
CA ALA A 70 -22.90 5.91 -1.66
C ALA A 70 -22.81 7.40 -2.01
N GLU A 71 -21.65 8.03 -1.80
CA GLU A 71 -21.40 9.45 -2.12
C GLU A 71 -21.48 9.72 -3.62
N ARG A 72 -20.96 8.80 -4.44
CA ARG A 72 -20.93 8.91 -5.90
C ARG A 72 -22.13 8.26 -6.60
N GLY A 73 -23.00 7.58 -5.86
CA GLY A 73 -24.13 6.81 -6.40
C GLY A 73 -23.71 5.63 -7.29
N LEU A 74 -22.58 4.99 -7.00
CA LEU A 74 -22.02 3.89 -7.80
C LEU A 74 -22.57 2.53 -7.37
N THR A 75 -22.80 1.66 -8.35
CA THR A 75 -23.04 0.22 -8.14
C THR A 75 -21.71 -0.56 -8.15
N THR A 76 -21.73 -1.83 -7.73
CA THR A 76 -20.54 -2.68 -7.83
C THR A 76 -20.08 -2.87 -9.27
N ALA A 77 -21.01 -2.89 -10.23
CA ALA A 77 -20.72 -2.99 -11.66
C ALA A 77 -20.00 -1.73 -12.17
N ASP A 78 -20.40 -0.55 -11.69
CA ASP A 78 -19.72 0.71 -12.03
C ASP A 78 -18.29 0.73 -11.49
N VAL A 79 -18.09 0.31 -10.23
CA VAL A 79 -16.74 0.20 -9.66
C VAL A 79 -15.89 -0.77 -10.46
N MET A 80 -16.41 -1.97 -10.78
CA MET A 80 -15.70 -2.94 -11.63
C MET A 80 -15.32 -2.36 -12.99
N THR A 81 -16.19 -1.57 -13.60
CA THR A 81 -15.90 -0.86 -14.85
C THR A 81 -14.80 0.18 -14.68
N GLU A 82 -14.84 0.98 -13.61
CA GLU A 82 -13.82 2.00 -13.31
C GLU A 82 -12.44 1.39 -13.06
N ILE A 83 -12.39 0.20 -12.45
CA ILE A 83 -11.14 -0.52 -12.21
C ILE A 83 -10.71 -1.42 -13.38
N GLY A 84 -11.44 -1.38 -14.50
CA GLY A 84 -11.07 -2.06 -15.75
C GLY A 84 -11.42 -3.55 -15.83
N PHE A 85 -12.40 -4.00 -15.05
CA PHE A 85 -12.91 -5.37 -15.06
C PHE A 85 -14.35 -5.44 -15.60
N GLU A 86 -14.80 -6.66 -15.89
CA GLU A 86 -16.14 -6.90 -16.44
C GLU A 86 -17.23 -6.51 -15.42
N PRO A 87 -18.24 -5.70 -15.79
CA PRO A 87 -19.27 -5.23 -14.87
C PRO A 87 -20.17 -6.33 -14.31
N ASP A 88 -20.31 -7.45 -15.02
CA ASP A 88 -21.14 -8.60 -14.62
C ASP A 88 -20.40 -9.56 -13.67
N ASP A 89 -19.09 -9.38 -13.46
CA ASP A 89 -18.31 -10.23 -12.57
C ASP A 89 -18.76 -10.03 -11.10
N PRO A 90 -19.34 -11.06 -10.45
CA PRO A 90 -19.89 -10.95 -9.10
C PRO A 90 -18.80 -10.92 -8.02
N SER A 91 -17.52 -10.93 -8.37
CA SER A 91 -16.41 -10.98 -7.39
C SER A 91 -16.48 -9.84 -6.38
N LEU A 92 -16.72 -8.60 -6.83
CA LEU A 92 -16.77 -7.45 -5.93
C LEU A 92 -18.01 -7.46 -5.03
N SER A 93 -19.19 -7.77 -5.57
CA SER A 93 -20.42 -7.85 -4.77
C SER A 93 -20.30 -8.91 -3.67
N ARG A 94 -19.81 -10.11 -4.01
CA ARG A 94 -19.58 -11.18 -3.02
C ARG A 94 -18.51 -10.82 -2.00
N ALA A 95 -17.47 -10.08 -2.39
CA ALA A 95 -16.45 -9.63 -1.44
C ALA A 95 -17.02 -8.61 -0.43
N LEU A 96 -17.91 -7.72 -0.86
CA LEU A 96 -18.55 -6.72 0.00
C LEU A 96 -19.65 -7.32 0.90
N ASP A 97 -20.41 -8.30 0.40
CA ASP A 97 -21.57 -8.86 1.12
C ASP A 97 -21.26 -10.13 1.90
N GLU A 98 -20.43 -11.02 1.36
CA GLU A 98 -20.16 -12.36 1.92
C GLU A 98 -18.73 -12.53 2.43
N ASN A 99 -17.90 -11.48 2.40
CA ASN A 99 -16.46 -11.56 2.68
C ASN A 99 -15.76 -12.62 1.81
N ALA A 100 -16.14 -12.71 0.54
CA ALA A 100 -15.54 -13.64 -0.40
C ALA A 100 -14.11 -13.24 -0.81
N SER A 101 -13.35 -14.22 -1.29
CA SER A 101 -11.98 -13.98 -1.78
C SER A 101 -11.99 -13.29 -3.14
N LEU A 102 -11.17 -12.26 -3.29
CA LEU A 102 -10.90 -11.58 -4.55
C LEU A 102 -9.64 -12.09 -5.24
N ARG A 103 -9.61 -11.93 -6.57
CA ARG A 103 -8.37 -12.06 -7.34
C ARG A 103 -7.42 -10.93 -6.95
N LEU A 104 -6.12 -11.23 -6.83
CA LEU A 104 -5.12 -10.24 -6.45
C LEU A 104 -5.05 -9.05 -7.43
N SER A 105 -5.38 -9.26 -8.71
CA SER A 105 -5.48 -8.20 -9.70
C SER A 105 -6.61 -7.20 -9.39
N ILE A 106 -7.75 -7.67 -8.89
CA ILE A 106 -8.88 -6.82 -8.49
C ILE A 106 -8.52 -6.05 -7.22
N VAL A 107 -7.84 -6.70 -6.27
CA VAL A 107 -7.35 -6.04 -5.05
C VAL A 107 -6.40 -4.89 -5.41
N ALA A 108 -5.39 -5.15 -6.26
CA ALA A 108 -4.45 -4.13 -6.69
C ALA A 108 -5.14 -2.96 -7.42
N ALA A 109 -6.11 -3.25 -8.28
CA ALA A 109 -6.86 -2.21 -8.98
C ALA A 109 -7.75 -1.38 -8.02
N LEU A 110 -8.35 -2.03 -7.01
CA LEU A 110 -9.09 -1.35 -5.95
C LEU A 110 -8.20 -0.46 -5.08
N GLU A 111 -6.96 -0.86 -4.81
CA GLU A 111 -5.99 -0.03 -4.07
C GLU A 111 -5.73 1.28 -4.82
N LEU A 112 -5.43 1.19 -6.12
CA LEU A 112 -5.22 2.36 -6.97
C LEU A 112 -6.49 3.23 -7.06
N TRP A 113 -7.65 2.59 -7.23
CA TRP A 113 -8.92 3.28 -7.28
C TRP A 113 -9.18 4.06 -5.99
N LEU A 114 -8.94 3.46 -4.82
CA LEU A 114 -9.10 4.09 -3.51
C LEU A 114 -8.10 5.22 -3.23
N VAL A 115 -6.91 5.19 -3.83
CA VAL A 115 -5.95 6.30 -3.76
C VAL A 115 -6.45 7.50 -4.56
N ALA A 116 -7.11 7.25 -5.70
CA ALA A 116 -7.64 8.30 -6.58
C ALA A 116 -8.89 8.99 -6.01
N GLN A 117 -9.56 8.40 -5.01
CA GLN A 117 -10.72 9.02 -4.38
C GLN A 117 -10.28 10.01 -3.28
N PRO A 118 -10.97 11.14 -3.13
CA PRO A 118 -10.75 12.03 -1.99
C PRO A 118 -10.95 11.26 -0.68
N ALA A 119 -10.12 11.54 0.32
CA ALA A 119 -10.33 10.99 1.66
C ALA A 119 -11.66 11.49 2.23
N PRO A 120 -12.43 10.66 2.94
CA PRO A 120 -13.62 11.10 3.67
C PRO A 120 -13.27 12.10 4.78
#